data_AF-A0A7I8ENT6-F1
#
_entry.id   AF-A0A7I8ENT6-F1
#
_cell.length_a   1.000
_cell.length_b   1.000
_cell.length_c   1.000
_cell.angle_alpha   90.00
_cell.angle_beta   90.00
_cell.angle_gamma   90.00
#
_symmetry.space_group_name_H-M   'P 1'
#
loop_
_entity.id
_entity.type
_entity.pdbx_description
1 polymer ?
#
loop_
_entity_poly.entity_id
_entity_poly.type
_entity_poly.pdbx_seq_one_letter_code
_entity_poly.pdbx_strand_id
1 'polypeptide(L)'
;MIRKYCKAYHVKDLRQFNAWAEKREENEAELTDDDIVYLWDDFTVVRSPVIPDKGLVFDAVTPEWQDFCKTTLHFEIPEDLRYAYEQSEVVSADDPSKATV
;
A
#
# COMPACT_ATOMS: atom_id res chain seq x y z
N MET A 1 -7.48 -8.32 -6.72
CA MET A 1 -7.78 -7.03 -6.05
C MET A 1 -6.94 -5.97 -6.73
N ILE A 2 -7.55 -4.99 -7.38
CA ILE A 2 -6.80 -3.86 -7.97
C ILE A 2 -6.42 -2.98 -6.79
N ARG A 3 -5.12 -2.90 -6.50
CA ARG A 3 -4.60 -1.94 -5.54
C ARG A 3 -4.64 -0.56 -6.22
N LYS A 4 -5.50 0.34 -5.77
CA LYS A 4 -5.79 1.59 -6.51
C LYS A 4 -5.09 2.82 -5.95
N TYR A 5 -4.54 2.73 -4.75
CA TYR A 5 -3.88 3.84 -4.10
C TYR A 5 -2.52 3.42 -3.57
N CYS A 6 -1.50 4.18 -3.95
CA CYS A 6 -0.20 4.13 -3.32
C CYS A 6 0.31 5.55 -3.13
N LYS A 7 1.10 5.77 -2.10
CA LYS A 7 1.73 7.06 -1.81
C LYS A 7 3.22 6.85 -1.56
N ALA A 8 4.01 7.75 -2.15
CA ALA A 8 5.46 7.74 -2.02
C ALA A 8 5.88 8.43 -0.72
N TYR A 9 6.85 7.83 -0.04
CA TYR A 9 7.44 8.31 1.21
C TYR A 9 8.95 8.10 1.19
N HIS A 10 9.69 8.93 1.93
CA HIS A 10 11.12 8.70 2.12
C HIS A 10 11.35 7.60 3.15
N VAL A 11 12.37 6.77 2.94
CA VAL A 11 12.73 5.68 3.86
C VAL A 11 12.98 6.20 5.28
N LYS A 12 13.58 7.38 5.43
CA LYS A 12 13.77 8.03 6.74
C LYS A 12 12.47 8.21 7.52
N ASP A 13 11.35 8.42 6.85
CA ASP A 13 10.05 8.62 7.50
C ASP A 13 9.53 7.30 8.04
N LEU A 14 9.71 6.19 7.30
CA LEU A 14 9.31 4.85 7.73
C LEU A 14 10.21 4.30 8.84
N ARG A 15 11.51 4.62 8.81
CA ARG A 15 12.48 4.24 9.86
C ARG A 15 12.18 4.84 11.23
N GLN A 16 11.28 5.83 11.34
CA GLN A 16 10.81 6.33 12.63
C GLN A 16 9.90 5.32 13.36
N PHE A 17 9.39 4.31 12.66
CA PHE A 17 8.64 3.24 13.29
C PHE A 17 9.58 2.25 13.99
N ASN A 18 9.41 2.08 15.30
CA ASN A 18 10.32 1.28 16.14
C ASN A 18 10.44 -0.20 15.73
N ALA A 19 9.39 -0.77 15.12
CA ALA A 19 9.39 -2.15 14.64
C ALA A 19 9.64 -2.26 13.12
N TRP A 20 10.21 -1.22 12.51
CA TRP A 20 10.56 -1.20 11.10
C TRP A 20 11.66 -2.23 10.79
N ALA A 21 11.39 -3.10 9.82
CA ALA A 21 12.30 -4.16 9.41
C ALA A 21 12.34 -4.27 7.89
N GLU A 22 13.34 -3.65 7.27
CA GLU A 22 13.51 -3.64 5.81
C GLU A 22 13.84 -5.04 5.30
N LYS A 23 12.89 -5.62 4.58
CA LYS A 23 13.14 -6.77 3.73
C LYS A 23 13.92 -6.30 2.50
N ARG A 24 15.00 -7.03 2.20
CA ARG A 24 15.80 -6.85 1.00
C ARG A 24 16.20 -8.20 0.47
N GLU A 25 16.26 -8.35 -0.84
CA GLU A 25 16.92 -9.51 -1.43
C GLU A 25 18.44 -9.31 -1.46
N GLU A 26 19.20 -10.40 -1.53
CA GLU A 26 20.68 -10.39 -1.47
C GLU A 26 21.33 -9.59 -2.63
N ASN A 27 20.60 -9.41 -3.73
CA ASN A 27 21.04 -8.66 -4.92
C ASN A 27 20.50 -7.21 -4.97
N GLU A 28 19.77 -6.76 -3.96
CA GLU A 28 19.24 -5.38 -3.92
C GLU A 28 20.18 -4.45 -3.14
N ALA A 29 20.35 -3.23 -3.67
CA ALA A 29 21.08 -2.18 -2.97
C ALA A 29 20.39 -1.82 -1.64
N GLU A 30 21.20 -1.47 -0.64
CA GLU A 30 20.70 -0.91 0.62
C GLU A 30 19.91 0.37 0.37
N LEU A 31 18.77 0.49 1.06
CA LEU A 31 17.99 1.72 1.05
C LEU A 31 18.67 2.75 1.95
N THR A 32 18.85 3.94 1.41
CA THR A 32 19.29 5.13 2.11
C THR A 32 18.09 5.93 2.59
N ASP A 33 18.30 6.80 3.56
CA ASP A 33 17.26 7.63 4.16
C ASP A 33 16.53 8.54 3.14
N ASP A 34 17.21 8.92 2.06
CA ASP A 34 16.67 9.76 1.00
C ASP A 34 15.94 8.97 -0.09
N ASP A 35 16.07 7.63 -0.12
CA ASP A 35 15.36 6.80 -1.08
C ASP A 35 13.85 6.87 -0.89
N ILE A 36 13.13 6.70 -1.99
CA ILE A 36 11.68 6.73 -2.03
C ILE A 36 11.12 5.31 -2.10
N VAL A 37 10.17 5.03 -1.22
CA VAL A 37 9.36 3.80 -1.22
C VAL A 37 7.88 4.14 -1.32
N TYR A 38 7.07 3.15 -1.67
CA TYR A 38 5.65 3.30 -1.94
C TYR A 38 4.86 2.48 -0.93
N LEU A 39 4.01 3.16 -0.17
CA LEU A 39 3.03 2.56 0.73
C LEU A 39 1.71 2.37 -0.02
N TRP A 40 1.22 1.14 -0.06
CA TRP A 40 -0.06 0.77 -0.66
C TRP A 40 -1.23 0.88 0.33
N ASP A 41 -2.46 0.78 -0.19
CA ASP A 41 -3.70 0.83 0.57
C ASP A 41 -3.89 -0.34 1.56
N ASP A 42 -3.21 -1.47 1.33
CA ASP A 42 -3.12 -2.59 2.25
C ASP A 42 -2.02 -2.42 3.33
N PHE A 43 -1.41 -1.23 3.41
CA PHE A 43 -0.30 -0.88 4.30
C PHE A 43 1.00 -1.66 4.03
N THR A 44 1.14 -2.26 2.84
CA THR A 44 2.41 -2.86 2.40
C THR A 44 3.33 -1.81 1.78
N VAL A 45 4.63 -1.94 2.00
CA VAL A 45 5.65 -1.03 1.47
C VAL A 45 6.48 -1.75 0.42
N VAL A 46 6.59 -1.14 -0.74
CA VAL A 46 7.40 -1.64 -1.86
C VAL A 46 8.35 -0.57 -2.39
N ARG A 47 9.44 -0.99 -3.03
CA ARG A 47 10.35 -0.10 -3.76
C ARG A 47 9.75 0.40 -5.07
N SER A 48 8.92 -0.40 -5.72
CA SER A 48 8.30 -0.04 -7.01
C SER A 48 6.84 -0.48 -7.06
N PRO A 49 5.89 0.41 -7.41
CA PRO A 49 4.48 0.06 -7.53
C PRO A 49 4.16 -0.68 -8.84
N VAL A 50 5.10 -0.73 -9.78
CA VAL A 50 4.89 -1.29 -11.14
C VAL A 50 5.15 -2.80 -11.19
N ILE A 51 6.10 -3.29 -10.39
CA ILE A 51 6.49 -4.71 -10.40
C ILE A 51 5.94 -5.37 -9.13
N PRO A 52 4.83 -6.11 -9.23
CA PRO A 52 4.32 -6.87 -8.09
C PRO A 52 5.36 -7.91 -7.65
N ASP A 53 5.43 -8.16 -6.34
CA ASP A 53 6.31 -9.15 -5.69
C ASP A 53 7.82 -8.89 -5.77
N LYS A 54 8.26 -7.83 -6.48
CA LYS A 54 9.68 -7.45 -6.56
C LYS A 54 9.94 -6.16 -5.80
N GLY A 55 10.86 -6.22 -4.84
CA GLY A 55 11.18 -5.08 -3.98
C GLY A 55 10.16 -4.84 -2.87
N LEU A 56 9.59 -5.90 -2.30
CA LEU A 56 8.82 -5.81 -1.06
C LEU A 56 9.76 -5.40 0.08
N VAL A 57 9.52 -4.23 0.67
CA VAL A 57 10.32 -3.69 1.78
C VAL A 57 9.72 -4.05 3.12
N PHE A 58 8.39 -4.03 3.23
CA PHE A 58 7.69 -4.30 4.48
C PHE A 58 6.26 -4.78 4.23
N ASP A 59 5.86 -5.86 4.91
CA ASP A 59 4.54 -6.49 4.80
C ASP A 59 3.90 -6.80 6.17
N ALA A 60 4.52 -6.40 7.27
CA ALA A 60 4.01 -6.67 8.60
C ALA A 60 2.93 -5.63 8.99
N VAL A 61 1.71 -5.84 8.50
CA VAL A 61 0.56 -4.95 8.73
C VAL A 61 -0.01 -5.18 10.14
N THR A 62 0.62 -4.59 11.16
CA THR A 62 0.11 -4.59 12.54
C THR A 62 -0.77 -3.38 12.82
N PRO A 63 -1.64 -3.41 13.85
CA PRO A 63 -2.42 -2.24 14.26
C PRO A 63 -1.54 -1.03 14.58
N GLU A 64 -0.40 -1.25 15.24
CA GLU A 64 0.57 -0.21 15.58
C GLU A 64 1.17 0.44 14.33
N TRP A 65 1.44 -0.36 13.29
CA TRP A 65 1.89 0.14 11.99
C TRP A 65 0.82 0.98 11.30
N GLN A 66 -0.44 0.54 11.33
CA GLN A 66 -1.55 1.30 10.75
C GLN A 66 -1.75 2.64 11.46
N ASP A 67 -1.66 2.65 12.80
CA ASP A 67 -1.70 3.87 13.60
C ASP A 67 -0.52 4.79 13.25
N PHE A 68 0.70 4.26 13.15
CA PHE A 68 1.88 5.04 12.71
C PHE A 68 1.68 5.65 11.32
N CYS A 69 1.19 4.86 10.36
CA CYS A 69 0.90 5.33 9.01
C CYS A 69 -0.10 6.50 9.01
N LYS A 70 -1.17 6.40 9.80
CA LYS A 70 -2.21 7.45 9.85
C LYS A 70 -1.77 8.68 10.63
N THR A 71 -1.06 8.50 11.73
CA THR A 71 -0.71 9.58 12.67
C THR A 71 0.58 10.30 12.30
N THR A 72 1.60 9.57 11.86
CA THR A 72 2.94 10.11 11.57
C THR A 72 3.12 10.34 10.08
N LEU A 73 2.82 9.33 9.26
CA LEU A 73 2.94 9.47 7.79
C LEU A 73 1.75 10.20 7.16
N HIS A 74 0.72 10.52 7.97
CA HIS A 74 -0.55 11.10 7.50
C HIS A 74 -1.07 10.38 6.25
N PHE A 75 -0.99 9.05 6.29
CA PHE A 75 -1.51 8.17 5.25
C PHE A 75 -3.00 8.00 5.48
N GLU A 76 -3.77 8.81 4.78
CA GLU A 76 -5.21 8.76 4.73
C GLU A 76 -5.64 8.61 3.27
N ILE A 77 -6.62 7.74 3.03
CA ILE A 77 -7.29 7.66 1.73
C ILE A 77 -8.33 8.77 1.74
N PRO A 78 -8.21 9.81 0.88
CA PRO A 78 -9.21 10.86 0.79
C PRO A 78 -10.61 10.28 0.62
N GLU A 79 -11.61 10.85 1.30
CA GLU A 79 -13.00 10.39 1.20
C GLU A 79 -13.51 10.41 -0.26
N ASP A 80 -13.07 11.36 -1.08
CA ASP A 80 -13.37 11.41 -2.52
C ASP A 80 -12.93 10.15 -3.28
N LEU A 81 -11.84 9.52 -2.85
CA LEU A 81 -11.34 8.27 -3.45
C LEU A 81 -12.04 7.04 -2.88
N ARG A 82 -12.62 7.09 -1.67
CA ARG A 82 -13.43 5.98 -1.12
C ARG A 82 -14.65 5.66 -1.98
N TYR A 83 -15.34 6.68 -2.50
CA TYR A 83 -16.48 6.48 -3.40
C TYR A 83 -16.10 5.73 -4.69
N ALA A 84 -14.89 5.93 -5.21
CA ALA A 84 -14.37 5.20 -6.38
C ALA A 84 -13.92 3.76 -6.05
N TYR A 85 -13.65 3.46 -4.78
CA TYR A 85 -13.41 2.10 -4.27
C TYR A 85 -14.72 1.34 -4.10
N GLU A 86 -15.72 1.93 -3.45
CA GLU A 86 -17.03 1.32 -3.25
C GLU A 86 -17.71 0.99 -4.58
N GLN A 87 -17.62 1.87 -5.59
CA GLN A 87 -18.18 1.60 -6.92
C GLN A 87 -17.52 0.43 -7.67
N SER A 88 -16.34 -0.03 -7.27
CA SER A 88 -15.69 -1.18 -7.91
C SER A 88 -16.00 -2.53 -7.28
N GLU A 89 -16.50 -2.57 -6.04
CA GLU A 89 -16.95 -3.82 -5.42
C GLU A 89 -18.38 -4.18 -5.84
N VAL A 90 -19.22 -3.19 -6.18
CA VAL A 90 -20.61 -3.43 -6.64
C VAL A 90 -20.74 -3.89 -8.10
N VAL A 91 -19.68 -3.84 -8.92
CA VAL A 91 -19.77 -4.34 -10.32
C VAL A 91 -19.68 -5.87 -10.40
N SER A 92 -19.36 -6.58 -9.32
CA SER A 92 -19.19 -8.04 -9.37
C SER A 92 -20.34 -8.85 -8.75
N ALA A 93 -21.41 -8.22 -8.23
CA ALA A 93 -22.49 -8.92 -7.52
C ALA A 93 -23.87 -8.88 -8.19
N ASP A 94 -24.06 -8.19 -9.32
CA ASP A 94 -25.31 -8.21 -10.07
C ASP A 94 -25.06 -8.42 -11.57
N ASP A 95 -24.86 -9.69 -11.97
CA ASP A 95 -25.22 -10.15 -13.31
C ASP A 95 -26.56 -10.91 -13.23
N PRO A 96 -27.69 -10.21 -13.39
CA PRO A 96 -28.96 -10.83 -13.73
C PRO A 96 -29.18 -10.91 -15.26
N SER A 97 -28.18 -10.62 -16.10
CA SER A 97 -28.38 -10.58 -17.56
C SER A 97 -28.24 -11.94 -18.25
N LYS A 98 -28.21 -13.04 -17.48
CA LYS A 98 -28.64 -14.37 -17.94
C LYS A 98 -30.07 -14.68 -17.49
N ALA A 99 -31.01 -13.78 -17.78
CA ALA A 99 -32.43 -14.09 -17.76
C ALA A 99 -33.14 -13.39 -18.94
N THR A 100 -33.91 -14.18 -19.69
CA THR A 100 -34.81 -13.79 -20.80
C THR A 100 -34.10 -13.62 -22.16
N VAL A 101 -34.36 -14.40 -23.21
CA VAL A 101 -35.48 -15.26 -23.65
C VAL A 101 -34.96 -16.41 -24.50
#